data_AF-A0A5E4IX76-F1
#
_entry.id   AF-A0A5E4IX76-F1
#
_cell.length_a   1.000
_cell.length_b   1.000
_cell.length_c   1.000
_cell.angle_alpha   90.00
_cell.angle_beta   90.00
_cell.angle_gamma   90.00
#
_symmetry.space_group_name_H-M   'P 1'
#
loop_
_entity.id
_entity.type
_entity.pdbx_description
1 polymer ?
#
loop_
_entity_poly.entity_id
_entity_poly.type
_entity_poly.pdbx_seq_one_letter_code
_entity_poly.pdbx_strand_id
1 'polypeptide(L)'
;MWKDRHSLGAFLCILVIVLAGFMYIFKIWNMDLVSLWFFALAGLLGFLIVVGLGVTGRWAGILVDSRNRFSLARLQLVLWTILILSAYATAVSSNLRIALTSMPINSTEVVHAVSIAMPEQVWLLMGISTTSIVGSSLILSTKKDQSTVSAGGSQQSVDKQITRTVNNLISQNKIAANTTTQDFKANQVQGQLVINETPNKASYSEMLKGDFINNAFQLDLGKIQMFYFTMILVLVYAAALISLFLAGGKILQFPIIDSGMAVLLGISHAGYLAKKDISGVPGT
;
A
#
# COMPACT_ATOMS: atom_id res chain seq x y z
N MET A 1 12.90 12.67 11.49
CA MET A 1 12.52 13.48 12.67
C MET A 1 11.43 14.44 12.22
N TRP A 2 10.28 14.36 12.89
CA TRP A 2 9.15 15.25 12.65
C TRP A 2 9.56 16.70 12.98
N LYS A 3 9.05 17.66 12.21
CA LYS A 3 9.32 19.11 12.36
C LYS A 3 8.01 19.85 12.13
N ASP A 4 7.86 21.04 12.69
CA ASP A 4 6.63 21.85 12.59
C ASP A 4 6.17 22.10 11.15
N ARG A 5 7.11 22.17 10.21
CA ARG A 5 6.83 22.28 8.76
C ARG A 5 6.03 21.09 8.21
N HIS A 6 6.17 19.90 8.78
CA HIS A 6 5.41 18.72 8.37
C HIS A 6 3.97 18.78 8.91
N SER A 7 3.79 19.23 10.16
CA SER A 7 2.45 19.47 10.72
C SER A 7 1.68 20.50 9.88
N LEU A 8 2.34 21.60 9.53
CA LEU A 8 1.77 22.64 8.66
C LEU A 8 1.44 22.09 7.27
N GLY A 9 2.36 21.34 6.65
CA GLY A 9 2.12 20.73 5.34
C GLY A 9 0.92 19.76 5.34
N ALA A 10 0.83 18.91 6.36
CA ALA A 10 -0.28 17.96 6.51
C ALA A 10 -1.62 18.69 6.69
N PHE A 11 -1.63 19.76 7.49
CA PHE A 11 -2.80 20.62 7.66
C PHE A 11 -3.21 21.28 6.34
N LEU A 12 -2.25 21.82 5.57
CA LEU A 12 -2.53 22.44 4.27
C LEU A 12 -3.14 21.45 3.27
N CYS A 13 -2.67 20.20 3.25
CA CYS A 13 -3.25 19.15 2.41
C CYS A 13 -4.72 18.88 2.76
N ILE A 14 -5.05 18.79 4.06
CA ILE A 14 -6.44 18.62 4.51
C ILE A 14 -7.27 19.85 4.17
N LEU A 15 -6.72 21.05 4.39
CA LEU A 15 -7.39 22.31 4.10
C LEU A 15 -7.75 22.40 2.61
N VAL A 16 -6.87 21.99 1.70
CA VAL A 16 -7.16 21.94 0.25
C VAL A 16 -8.38 21.06 -0.05
N ILE A 17 -8.48 19.87 0.55
CA ILE A 17 -9.62 18.97 0.34
C ILE A 17 -10.92 19.61 0.85
N VAL A 18 -10.89 20.17 2.06
CA VAL A 18 -12.05 20.82 2.68
C VAL A 18 -12.49 22.04 1.89
N LEU A 19 -11.55 22.89 1.46
CA LEU A 19 -11.85 24.08 0.66
C LEU A 19 -12.40 23.72 -0.71
N ALA A 20 -11.85 22.69 -1.39
CA ALA A 20 -12.37 22.22 -2.67
C ALA A 20 -13.82 21.73 -2.51
N GLY A 21 -14.11 20.93 -1.48
CA GLY A 21 -15.47 20.49 -1.17
C GLY A 21 -16.42 21.65 -0.89
N PHE A 22 -16.00 22.62 -0.07
CA PHE A 22 -16.77 23.82 0.23
C PHE A 22 -17.07 24.64 -1.02
N MET A 23 -16.07 24.92 -1.86
CA MET A 23 -16.22 25.66 -3.11
C MET A 23 -17.19 24.97 -4.08
N TYR A 24 -17.16 23.63 -4.13
CA TYR A 24 -18.10 22.85 -4.92
C TYR A 24 -19.54 22.93 -4.39
N ILE A 25 -19.73 22.76 -3.08
CA ILE A 25 -21.05 22.78 -2.42
C ILE A 25 -21.75 24.12 -2.64
N PHE A 26 -21.03 25.23 -2.43
CA PHE A 26 -21.60 26.58 -2.54
C PHE A 26 -21.51 27.16 -3.95
N LYS A 27 -21.12 26.36 -4.95
CA LYS A 27 -20.97 26.76 -6.35
C LYS A 27 -20.17 28.07 -6.51
N ILE A 28 -19.12 28.24 -5.72
CA ILE A 28 -18.26 29.43 -5.77
C ILE A 28 -17.52 29.45 -7.12
N TRP A 29 -17.13 28.28 -7.62
CA TRP A 29 -16.48 28.07 -8.92
C TRP A 29 -17.24 26.97 -9.69
N ASN A 30 -17.19 27.01 -11.03
CA ASN A 30 -17.75 25.98 -11.91
C ASN A 30 -16.89 24.70 -11.89
N MET A 31 -16.82 24.04 -10.74
CA MET A 31 -16.11 22.79 -10.55
C MET A 31 -17.07 21.60 -10.73
N ASP A 32 -16.71 20.66 -11.59
CA ASP A 32 -17.41 19.39 -11.77
C ASP A 32 -16.94 18.35 -10.74
N LEU A 33 -17.66 17.22 -10.63
CA LEU A 33 -17.31 16.17 -9.66
C LEU A 33 -15.93 15.56 -9.94
N VAL A 34 -15.55 15.44 -11.21
CA VAL A 34 -14.26 14.86 -11.60
C VAL A 34 -13.11 15.75 -11.14
N SER A 35 -13.20 17.07 -11.36
CA SER A 35 -12.19 18.00 -10.84
C SER A 35 -12.12 17.99 -9.32
N LEU A 36 -13.27 17.99 -8.62
CA LEU A 36 -13.32 17.86 -7.16
C LEU A 36 -12.58 16.60 -6.69
N TRP A 37 -12.82 15.49 -7.36
CA TRP A 37 -12.18 14.22 -7.04
C TRP A 37 -10.66 14.27 -7.23
N PHE A 38 -10.17 14.89 -8.31
CA PHE A 38 -8.73 15.07 -8.50
C PHE A 38 -8.10 15.97 -7.43
N PHE A 39 -8.78 17.01 -6.95
CA PHE A 39 -8.31 17.79 -5.80
C PHE A 39 -8.25 16.96 -4.52
N ALA A 40 -9.27 16.14 -4.26
CA ALA A 40 -9.28 15.23 -3.12
C ALA A 40 -8.14 14.20 -3.20
N LEU A 41 -7.93 13.62 -4.38
CA LEU A 41 -6.86 12.67 -4.65
C LEU A 41 -5.48 13.30 -4.46
N ALA A 42 -5.24 14.48 -5.04
CA ALA A 42 -3.99 15.22 -4.91
C ALA A 42 -3.73 15.65 -3.46
N GLY A 43 -4.75 16.09 -2.73
CA GLY A 43 -4.65 16.45 -1.32
C GLY A 43 -4.25 15.25 -0.45
N LEU A 44 -4.88 14.09 -0.64
CA LEU A 44 -4.54 12.87 0.10
C LEU A 44 -3.14 12.35 -0.25
N LEU A 45 -2.76 12.39 -1.53
CA LEU A 45 -1.42 12.01 -1.96
C LEU A 45 -0.36 12.94 -1.33
N GLY A 46 -0.61 14.25 -1.35
CA GLY A 46 0.25 15.24 -0.69
C GLY A 46 0.37 15.00 0.80
N PHE A 47 -0.74 14.70 1.48
CA PHE A 47 -0.75 14.36 2.91
C PHE A 47 0.16 13.17 3.21
N LEU A 48 0.07 12.09 2.43
CA LEU A 48 0.91 10.90 2.61
C LEU A 48 2.38 11.16 2.31
N ILE A 49 2.70 12.02 1.34
CA ILE A 49 4.07 12.45 1.05
C ILE A 49 4.64 13.22 2.26
N VAL A 50 3.87 14.14 2.84
CA VAL A 50 4.30 14.92 4.02
C VAL A 50 4.52 14.00 5.23
N VAL A 51 3.61 13.05 5.46
CA VAL A 51 3.76 12.05 6.52
C VAL A 51 5.01 11.18 6.28
N GLY A 52 5.22 10.72 5.04
CA GLY A 52 6.42 9.96 4.65
C GLY A 52 7.72 10.73 4.93
N LEU A 53 7.79 12.00 4.50
CA LEU A 53 8.92 12.88 4.74
C LEU A 53 9.17 13.10 6.24
N GLY A 54 8.11 13.33 7.02
CA GLY A 54 8.23 13.60 8.45
C GLY A 54 8.75 12.41 9.25
N VAL A 55 8.27 11.20 8.92
CA VAL A 55 8.61 9.96 9.65
C VAL A 55 9.96 9.40 9.20
N THR A 56 10.14 9.15 7.90
CA THR A 56 11.33 8.44 7.39
C THR A 56 12.37 9.35 6.73
N GLY A 57 12.06 10.63 6.54
CA GLY A 57 12.93 11.56 5.80
C GLY A 57 12.86 11.41 4.28
N ARG A 58 11.93 10.58 3.76
CA ARG A 58 11.79 10.29 2.33
C ARG A 58 10.33 10.43 1.89
N TRP A 59 10.10 11.00 0.72
CA TRP A 59 8.75 11.21 0.18
C TRP A 59 7.96 9.91 -0.03
N ALA A 60 8.62 8.85 -0.46
CA ALA A 60 8.04 7.50 -0.57
C ALA A 60 8.09 6.73 0.76
N GLY A 61 8.35 7.41 1.87
CA GLY A 61 8.55 6.84 3.19
C GLY A 61 7.43 5.92 3.68
N ILE A 62 6.19 6.22 3.28
CA ILE A 62 5.02 5.42 3.63
C ILE A 62 5.08 3.98 3.10
N LEU A 63 5.81 3.76 1.99
CA LEU A 63 5.99 2.44 1.38
C LEU A 63 7.07 1.61 2.07
N VAL A 64 7.87 2.22 2.95
CA VAL A 64 8.94 1.57 3.68
C VAL A 64 8.35 0.76 4.83
N ASP A 65 8.74 -0.50 4.91
CA ASP A 65 8.35 -1.41 5.99
C ASP A 65 9.34 -1.40 7.16
N SER A 66 9.04 -2.13 8.23
CA SER A 66 9.90 -2.34 9.41
C SER A 66 11.33 -2.81 9.08
N ARG A 67 11.51 -3.41 7.89
CA ARG A 67 12.80 -3.88 7.35
C ARG A 67 13.58 -2.82 6.57
N ASN A 68 13.10 -1.57 6.54
CA ASN A 68 13.63 -0.49 5.71
C ASN A 68 13.64 -0.80 4.19
N ARG A 69 12.75 -1.69 3.73
CA ARG A 69 12.56 -2.06 2.32
C ARG A 69 11.21 -1.57 1.84
N PHE A 70 11.09 -1.27 0.55
CA PHE A 70 9.77 -1.00 -0.01
C PHE A 70 8.93 -2.29 -0.10
N SER A 71 7.67 -2.18 0.34
CA SER A 71 6.74 -3.30 0.37
C SER A 71 5.63 -3.14 -0.65
N LEU A 72 5.40 -4.21 -1.43
CA LEU A 72 4.28 -4.28 -2.37
C LEU A 72 2.92 -4.16 -1.66
N ALA A 73 2.77 -4.78 -0.49
CA ALA A 73 1.52 -4.72 0.28
C ALA A 73 1.22 -3.29 0.77
N ARG A 74 2.26 -2.51 1.14
CA ARG A 74 2.09 -1.10 1.51
C ARG A 74 1.67 -0.25 0.31
N LEU A 75 2.24 -0.52 -0.87
CA LEU A 75 1.80 0.16 -2.10
C LEU A 75 0.34 -0.15 -2.40
N GLN A 76 -0.06 -1.42 -2.36
CA GLN A 76 -1.45 -1.84 -2.57
C GLN A 76 -2.39 -1.08 -1.62
N LEU A 77 -2.09 -1.09 -0.32
CA LEU A 77 -2.89 -0.40 0.69
C LEU A 77 -2.97 1.11 0.41
N VAL A 78 -1.85 1.76 0.09
CA VAL A 78 -1.81 3.20 -0.20
C VAL A 78 -2.66 3.54 -1.43
N LEU A 79 -2.52 2.79 -2.53
CA LEU A 79 -3.30 3.02 -3.75
C LEU A 79 -4.80 2.88 -3.49
N TRP A 80 -5.22 1.80 -2.84
CA TRP A 80 -6.62 1.56 -2.49
C TRP A 80 -7.17 2.62 -1.55
N THR A 81 -6.41 2.99 -0.52
CA THR A 81 -6.83 3.98 0.47
C THR A 81 -7.04 5.35 -0.17
N ILE A 82 -6.07 5.83 -0.96
CA ILE A 82 -6.20 7.13 -1.64
C ILE A 82 -7.39 7.10 -2.61
N LEU A 83 -7.53 6.03 -3.40
CA LEU A 83 -8.58 5.92 -4.41
C LEU A 83 -9.98 5.95 -3.79
N ILE A 84 -10.22 5.10 -2.78
CA ILE A 84 -11.53 4.98 -2.13
C ILE A 84 -11.84 6.21 -1.28
N LEU A 85 -10.88 6.70 -0.50
CA LEU A 85 -11.13 7.82 0.41
C LEU A 85 -11.36 9.14 -0.35
N SER A 86 -10.61 9.39 -1.43
CA SER A 86 -10.86 10.57 -2.29
C SER A 86 -12.22 10.50 -2.97
N ALA A 87 -12.61 9.33 -3.47
CA ALA A 87 -13.91 9.13 -4.08
C ALA A 87 -15.05 9.32 -3.07
N TYR A 88 -14.86 8.83 -1.85
CA TYR A 88 -15.84 8.95 -0.77
C TYR A 88 -16.06 10.42 -0.38
N ALA A 89 -14.97 11.18 -0.19
CA ALA A 89 -15.07 12.62 0.07
C ALA A 89 -15.83 13.38 -1.04
N THR A 90 -15.59 13.00 -2.30
CA THR A 90 -16.27 13.57 -3.46
C THR A 90 -17.77 13.24 -3.46
N ALA A 91 -18.11 11.99 -3.22
CA ALA A 91 -19.50 11.54 -3.19
C ALA A 91 -20.30 12.17 -2.05
N VAL A 92 -19.71 12.29 -0.85
CA VAL A 92 -20.32 13.01 0.27
C VAL A 92 -20.55 14.47 -0.11
N SER A 93 -19.59 15.13 -0.76
CA SER A 93 -19.73 16.52 -1.20
C SER A 93 -20.85 16.70 -2.23
N SER A 94 -21.00 15.76 -3.17
CA SER A 94 -22.12 15.76 -4.13
C SER A 94 -23.48 15.64 -3.44
N ASN A 95 -23.60 14.65 -2.55
CA ASN A 95 -24.84 14.40 -1.84
C ASN A 95 -25.21 15.55 -0.92
N LEU A 96 -24.22 16.13 -0.23
CA LEU A 96 -24.41 17.27 0.65
C LEU A 96 -24.83 18.51 -0.14
N ARG A 97 -24.22 18.76 -1.30
CA ARG A 97 -24.64 19.86 -2.19
C ARG A 97 -26.10 19.71 -2.57
N ILE A 98 -26.51 18.52 -3.01
CA ILE A 98 -27.91 18.26 -3.42
C ILE A 98 -28.84 18.53 -2.23
N ALA A 99 -28.56 17.94 -1.06
CA ALA A 99 -29.37 18.10 0.14
C ALA A 99 -29.51 19.57 0.60
N LEU A 100 -28.45 20.37 0.47
CA LEU A 100 -28.47 21.80 0.83
C LEU A 100 -29.17 22.68 -0.21
N THR A 101 -29.26 22.22 -1.46
CA THR A 101 -29.98 22.93 -2.54
C THR A 101 -31.44 22.51 -2.67
N SER A 102 -31.84 21.37 -2.09
CA SER A 102 -33.24 20.96 -1.96
C SER A 102 -34.00 21.96 -1.08
N MET A 103 -35.08 22.57 -1.59
CA MET A 103 -35.97 23.41 -0.79
C MET A 103 -37.35 22.76 -0.59
N PRO A 104 -37.87 22.71 0.65
CA PRO A 104 -37.25 23.16 1.90
C PRO A 104 -36.06 22.27 2.31
N ILE A 105 -35.08 22.86 3.01
CA ILE A 105 -33.90 22.11 3.49
C ILE A 105 -34.40 21.06 4.48
N ASN A 106 -34.18 19.78 4.16
CA ASN A 106 -34.53 18.68 5.04
C ASN A 106 -33.28 18.22 5.82
N SER A 107 -33.25 18.46 7.13
CA SER A 107 -32.13 18.09 7.99
C SER A 107 -31.82 16.59 7.98
N THR A 108 -32.80 15.72 7.69
CA THR A 108 -32.54 14.28 7.55
C THR A 108 -31.73 13.97 6.29
N GLU A 109 -31.93 14.71 5.19
CA GLU A 109 -31.18 14.50 3.95
C GLU A 109 -29.69 14.87 4.09
N VAL A 110 -29.39 15.89 4.90
CA VAL A 110 -28.01 16.29 5.21
C VAL A 110 -27.26 15.17 5.92
N VAL A 111 -27.90 14.50 6.89
CA VAL A 111 -27.31 13.35 7.59
C VAL A 111 -27.12 12.16 6.64
N HIS A 112 -28.09 11.91 5.76
CA HIS A 112 -28.01 10.83 4.77
C HIS A 112 -27.00 11.09 3.65
N ALA A 113 -26.40 12.28 3.54
CA ALA A 113 -25.37 12.55 2.53
C ALA A 113 -24.13 11.65 2.68
N VAL A 114 -23.87 11.20 3.92
CA VAL A 114 -22.75 10.31 4.28
C VAL A 114 -23.10 8.83 4.07
N SER A 115 -24.39 8.49 3.93
CA SER A 115 -24.90 7.13 3.76
C SER A 115 -24.70 6.61 2.33
N ILE A 116 -23.44 6.32 1.98
CA ILE A 116 -23.06 5.78 0.67
C ILE A 116 -22.72 4.29 0.85
N ALA A 117 -23.44 3.43 0.13
CA ALA A 117 -23.24 1.99 0.17
C ALA A 117 -21.92 1.59 -0.54
N MET A 118 -21.08 0.86 0.17
CA MET A 118 -19.85 0.27 -0.37
C MET A 118 -20.11 -1.20 -0.72
N PRO A 119 -19.86 -1.63 -1.97
CA PRO A 119 -19.91 -3.05 -2.32
C PRO A 119 -18.96 -3.87 -1.44
N GLU A 120 -19.39 -5.06 -1.01
CA GLU A 120 -18.59 -5.96 -0.16
C GLU A 120 -17.25 -6.33 -0.79
N GLN A 121 -17.19 -6.39 -2.12
CA GLN A 121 -15.98 -6.66 -2.87
C GLN A 121 -14.91 -5.57 -2.66
N VAL A 122 -15.32 -4.31 -2.51
CA VAL A 122 -14.40 -3.19 -2.24
C VAL A 122 -13.85 -3.30 -0.82
N TRP A 123 -14.70 -3.65 0.15
CA TRP A 123 -14.27 -3.96 1.52
C TRP A 123 -13.32 -5.14 1.58
N LEU A 124 -13.61 -6.20 0.83
CA LEU A 124 -12.76 -7.37 0.74
C LEU A 124 -11.40 -7.03 0.11
N LEU A 125 -11.33 -6.12 -0.86
CA LEU A 125 -10.05 -5.68 -1.43
C LEU A 125 -9.22 -4.84 -0.45
N MET A 126 -9.87 -3.94 0.29
CA MET A 126 -9.21 -3.18 1.37
C MET A 126 -8.82 -4.10 2.55
N GLY A 127 -9.65 -5.10 2.85
CA GLY A 127 -9.48 -6.09 3.89
C GLY A 127 -8.37 -7.10 3.58
N ILE A 128 -8.29 -7.62 2.35
CA ILE A 128 -7.21 -8.52 1.89
C ILE A 128 -5.85 -7.81 1.96
N SER A 129 -5.80 -6.52 1.64
CA SER A 129 -4.58 -5.72 1.80
C SER A 129 -4.15 -5.66 3.27
N THR A 130 -5.12 -5.59 4.20
CA THR A 130 -4.88 -5.52 5.65
C THR A 130 -4.56 -6.88 6.27
N THR A 131 -5.26 -7.96 5.90
CA THR A 131 -4.99 -9.32 6.38
C THR A 131 -3.71 -9.90 5.79
N SER A 132 -3.34 -9.54 4.55
CA SER A 132 -2.04 -9.90 3.97
C SER A 132 -0.87 -9.27 4.75
N ILE A 133 -1.06 -8.07 5.33
CA ILE A 133 -0.06 -7.44 6.21
C ILE A 133 0.08 -8.23 7.50
N VAL A 134 -1.03 -8.63 8.13
CA VAL A 134 -1.02 -9.41 9.39
C VAL A 134 -0.47 -10.82 9.16
N GLY A 135 -0.97 -11.55 8.17
CA GLY A 135 -0.50 -12.90 7.84
C GLY A 135 0.98 -12.93 7.44
N SER A 136 1.43 -11.94 6.66
CA SER A 136 2.85 -11.77 6.36
C SER A 136 3.65 -11.52 7.65
N SER A 137 3.21 -10.59 8.51
CA SER A 137 3.93 -10.28 9.74
C SER A 137 4.01 -11.45 10.73
N LEU A 138 2.96 -12.29 10.82
CA LEU A 138 2.92 -13.47 11.69
C LEU A 138 3.87 -14.57 11.19
N ILE A 139 3.85 -14.89 9.89
CA ILE A 139 4.80 -15.86 9.30
C ILE A 139 6.24 -15.37 9.47
N LEU A 140 6.48 -14.07 9.24
CA LEU A 140 7.80 -13.47 9.46
C LEU A 140 8.21 -13.50 10.94
N SER A 141 7.28 -13.30 11.88
CA SER A 141 7.55 -13.31 13.33
C SER A 141 7.83 -14.72 13.84
N THR A 142 7.02 -15.71 13.45
CA THR A 142 7.26 -17.11 13.81
C THR A 142 8.62 -17.60 13.30
N LYS A 143 9.04 -17.21 12.09
CA LYS A 143 10.38 -17.56 11.57
C LYS A 143 11.51 -16.75 12.22
N LYS A 144 11.25 -15.49 12.59
CA LYS A 144 12.18 -14.67 13.38
C LYS A 144 12.45 -15.31 14.75
N ASP A 145 11.42 -15.81 15.42
CA ASP A 145 11.52 -16.44 16.73
C ASP A 145 12.11 -17.86 16.63
N GLN A 146 11.77 -18.63 15.59
CA GLN A 146 12.35 -19.96 15.34
C GLN A 146 13.86 -19.92 15.06
N SER A 147 14.38 -18.79 14.59
CA SER A 147 15.83 -18.55 14.44
C SER A 147 16.55 -18.32 15.78
N THR A 148 15.82 -18.11 16.88
CA THR A 148 16.39 -17.88 18.23
C THR A 148 16.27 -19.09 19.16
N VAL A 149 15.45 -20.10 18.84
CA VAL A 149 15.13 -21.21 19.76
C VAL A 149 15.78 -22.55 19.40
N SER A 150 16.31 -22.76 18.19
CA SER A 150 16.94 -24.04 17.81
C SER A 150 18.47 -23.99 17.80
N ALA A 151 19.07 -24.08 19.00
CA ALA A 151 20.49 -24.29 19.21
C ALA A 151 20.98 -25.58 18.49
N GLY A 152 21.91 -25.44 17.55
CA GLY A 152 22.68 -26.55 16.95
C GLY A 152 22.60 -26.63 15.43
N GLY A 153 21.46 -27.05 14.86
CA GLY A 153 21.37 -27.41 13.43
C GLY A 153 20.84 -26.33 12.47
N SER A 154 20.01 -25.40 12.96
CA SER A 154 19.33 -24.39 12.13
C SER A 154 20.21 -23.17 11.82
N GLN A 155 21.04 -22.75 12.78
CA GLN A 155 21.99 -21.64 12.61
C GLN A 155 23.03 -21.95 11.52
N GLN A 156 23.52 -23.20 11.48
CA GLN A 156 24.52 -23.66 10.52
C GLN A 156 23.98 -23.72 9.08
N SER A 157 22.69 -24.01 8.90
CA SER A 157 22.06 -24.01 7.57
C SER A 157 21.80 -22.58 7.06
N VAL A 158 21.45 -21.65 7.95
CA VAL A 158 21.34 -20.21 7.63
C VAL A 158 22.72 -19.62 7.28
N ASP A 159 23.76 -19.93 8.05
CA ASP A 159 25.11 -19.42 7.78
C ASP A 159 25.69 -19.95 6.45
N LYS A 160 25.38 -21.21 6.10
CA LYS A 160 25.69 -21.76 4.77
C LYS A 160 24.94 -21.03 3.65
N GLN A 161 23.67 -20.67 3.85
CA GLN A 161 22.90 -19.91 2.86
C GLN A 161 23.44 -18.48 2.71
N ILE A 162 23.75 -17.79 3.81
CA ILE A 162 24.36 -16.45 3.77
C ILE A 162 25.68 -16.48 3.01
N THR A 163 26.55 -17.45 3.30
CA THR A 163 27.85 -17.59 2.62
C THR A 163 27.68 -17.80 1.11
N ARG A 164 26.74 -18.66 0.69
CA ARG A 164 26.44 -18.86 -0.74
C ARG A 164 25.91 -17.59 -1.38
N THR A 165 25.00 -16.87 -0.73
CA THR A 165 24.44 -15.62 -1.24
C THR A 165 25.51 -14.55 -1.37
N VAL A 166 26.37 -14.35 -0.36
CA VAL A 166 27.48 -13.39 -0.41
C VAL A 166 28.44 -13.71 -1.56
N ASN A 167 28.87 -14.96 -1.70
CA ASN A 167 29.75 -15.37 -2.79
C ASN A 167 29.12 -15.15 -4.17
N ASN A 168 27.81 -15.44 -4.32
CA ASN A 168 27.08 -15.21 -5.56
C ASN A 168 26.90 -13.71 -5.88
N LEU A 169 26.80 -12.86 -4.88
CA LEU A 169 26.67 -11.41 -5.08
C LEU A 169 28.01 -10.77 -5.42
N ILE A 170 29.10 -11.23 -4.81
CA ILE A 170 30.45 -10.81 -5.17
C ILE A 170 30.75 -11.23 -6.61
N SER A 171 30.45 -12.47 -7.00
CA SER A 171 30.66 -12.93 -8.37
C SER A 171 29.80 -12.20 -9.41
N GLN A 172 28.65 -11.68 -9.00
CA GLN A 172 27.78 -10.83 -9.84
C GLN A 172 28.12 -9.33 -9.76
N ASN A 173 29.19 -8.93 -9.05
CA ASN A 173 29.53 -7.51 -8.82
C ASN A 173 28.39 -6.68 -8.18
N LYS A 174 27.49 -7.33 -7.44
CA LYS A 174 26.34 -6.69 -6.78
C LYS A 174 26.67 -6.14 -5.39
N ILE A 175 27.72 -6.66 -4.76
CA ILE A 175 28.29 -6.17 -3.49
C ILE A 175 29.81 -6.09 -3.62
N ALA A 176 30.45 -5.28 -2.78
CA ALA A 176 31.89 -5.09 -2.83
C ALA A 176 32.64 -6.40 -2.52
N ALA A 177 33.73 -6.66 -3.24
CA ALA A 177 34.50 -7.90 -3.11
C ALA A 177 35.12 -8.12 -1.72
N ASN A 178 35.24 -7.08 -0.91
CA ASN A 178 35.70 -7.13 0.48
C ASN A 178 34.57 -7.34 1.51
N THR A 179 33.31 -7.48 1.08
CA THR A 179 32.18 -7.69 1.99
C THR A 179 32.27 -9.09 2.60
N THR A 180 32.47 -9.19 3.92
CA THR A 180 32.46 -10.50 4.59
C THR A 180 31.06 -11.00 4.93
N THR A 181 30.90 -12.32 5.05
CA THR A 181 29.66 -12.98 5.52
C THR A 181 29.18 -12.41 6.85
N GLN A 182 30.11 -12.06 7.75
CA GLN A 182 29.81 -11.43 9.04
C GLN A 182 29.25 -10.00 8.87
N ASP A 183 29.85 -9.18 8.00
CA ASP A 183 29.34 -7.82 7.72
C ASP A 183 27.94 -7.85 7.11
N PHE A 184 27.70 -8.77 6.19
CA PHE A 184 26.39 -8.95 5.57
C PHE A 184 25.36 -9.42 6.59
N LYS A 185 25.72 -10.38 7.46
CA LYS A 185 24.85 -10.89 8.51
C LYS A 185 24.51 -9.82 9.56
N ALA A 186 25.50 -9.01 9.96
CA ALA A 186 25.33 -7.98 10.97
C ALA A 186 24.46 -6.80 10.50
N ASN A 187 24.58 -6.42 9.22
CA ASN A 187 23.96 -5.18 8.72
C ASN A 187 22.72 -5.40 7.83
N GLN A 188 22.60 -6.58 7.19
CA GLN A 188 21.58 -6.81 6.15
C GLN A 188 20.74 -8.08 6.36
N VAL A 189 20.93 -8.78 7.48
CA VAL A 189 20.17 -9.99 7.79
C VAL A 189 19.53 -9.90 9.17
N GLN A 190 18.23 -10.12 9.23
CA GLN A 190 17.51 -10.35 10.47
C GLN A 190 16.81 -11.71 10.41
N GLY A 191 17.38 -12.73 11.06
CA GLY A 191 16.94 -14.12 10.91
C GLY A 191 17.22 -14.64 9.50
N GLN A 192 16.17 -14.99 8.75
CA GLN A 192 16.26 -15.42 7.33
C GLN A 192 15.93 -14.30 6.32
N LEU A 193 15.64 -13.09 6.80
CA LEU A 193 15.11 -11.99 6.00
C LEU A 193 16.21 -10.97 5.69
N VAL A 194 16.16 -10.43 4.47
CA VAL A 194 17.04 -9.32 4.08
C VAL A 194 16.42 -7.98 4.47
N ILE A 195 17.22 -7.13 5.09
CA ILE A 195 16.85 -5.79 5.58
C ILE A 195 17.81 -4.73 5.03
N ASN A 196 17.36 -3.47 5.00
CA ASN A 196 18.25 -2.33 4.76
C ASN A 196 18.62 -1.66 6.08
N GLU A 197 19.85 -1.16 6.17
CA GLU A 197 20.33 -0.43 7.36
C GLU A 197 19.50 0.83 7.64
N THR A 198 19.10 1.55 6.59
CA THR A 198 18.33 2.79 6.72
C THR A 198 17.21 2.85 5.68
N PRO A 199 16.10 3.57 5.96
CA PRO A 199 15.02 3.79 5.00
C PRO A 199 15.48 4.39 3.67
N ASN A 200 16.61 5.12 3.66
CA ASN A 200 17.13 5.77 2.46
C ASN A 200 17.74 4.80 1.44
N LYS A 201 18.17 3.61 1.90
CA LYS A 201 18.69 2.54 1.03
C LYS A 201 17.57 1.72 0.37
N ALA A 202 16.29 1.94 0.71
CA ALA A 202 15.16 1.28 0.09
C ALA A 202 15.10 1.53 -1.44
N SER A 203 14.89 0.45 -2.21
CA SER A 203 14.84 0.48 -3.68
C SER A 203 13.50 -0.04 -4.20
N TYR A 204 12.96 0.59 -5.25
CA TYR A 204 11.70 0.17 -5.88
C TYR A 204 11.74 -1.26 -6.39
N SER A 205 12.92 -1.72 -6.82
CA SER A 205 13.12 -3.10 -7.28
C SER A 205 12.83 -4.15 -6.18
N GLU A 206 12.89 -3.76 -4.90
CA GLU A 206 12.66 -4.67 -3.76
C GLU A 206 11.21 -5.12 -3.65
N MET A 207 10.28 -4.31 -4.15
CA MET A 207 8.85 -4.64 -4.17
C MET A 207 8.55 -5.85 -5.06
N LEU A 208 9.45 -6.12 -6.03
CA LEU A 208 9.33 -7.21 -7.00
C LEU A 208 10.34 -8.33 -6.74
N LYS A 209 11.16 -8.22 -5.69
CA LYS A 209 12.18 -9.22 -5.33
C LYS A 209 11.75 -10.06 -4.13
N GLY A 210 12.45 -11.17 -3.92
CA GLY A 210 12.26 -12.03 -2.76
C GLY A 210 12.51 -11.32 -1.42
N ASP A 211 11.98 -11.91 -0.35
CA ASP A 211 12.11 -11.42 1.02
C ASP A 211 13.22 -12.14 1.82
N PHE A 212 13.63 -13.33 1.39
CA PHE A 212 14.52 -14.24 2.11
C PHE A 212 15.93 -14.27 1.52
N ILE A 213 16.94 -14.62 2.31
CA ILE A 213 18.37 -14.63 1.89
C ILE A 213 18.61 -15.44 0.60
N ASN A 214 17.88 -16.54 0.41
CA ASN A 214 17.99 -17.42 -0.75
C ASN A 214 17.36 -16.84 -2.04
N ASN A 215 16.45 -15.87 -1.94
CA ASN A 215 15.70 -15.31 -3.08
C ASN A 215 15.70 -13.77 -3.15
N ALA A 216 16.31 -13.07 -2.19
CA ALA A 216 16.23 -11.62 -2.03
C ALA A 216 16.76 -10.80 -3.21
N PHE A 217 17.62 -11.40 -4.03
CA PHE A 217 18.25 -10.77 -5.18
C PHE A 217 17.70 -11.25 -6.52
N GLN A 218 16.65 -12.08 -6.48
CA GLN A 218 15.94 -12.60 -7.63
C GLN A 218 14.55 -11.97 -7.70
N LEU A 219 14.02 -11.88 -8.92
CA LEU A 219 12.64 -11.45 -9.14
C LEU A 219 11.67 -12.50 -8.61
N ASP A 220 10.69 -12.05 -7.84
CA ASP A 220 9.60 -12.88 -7.36
C ASP A 220 8.42 -12.75 -8.32
N LEU A 221 8.25 -13.76 -9.18
CA LEU A 221 7.14 -13.82 -10.13
C LEU A 221 5.76 -13.66 -9.49
N GLY A 222 5.60 -14.12 -8.24
CA GLY A 222 4.34 -13.96 -7.50
C GLY A 222 4.09 -12.49 -7.18
N LYS A 223 5.11 -11.75 -6.71
CA LYS A 223 4.97 -10.31 -6.46
C LYS A 223 4.75 -9.52 -7.76
N ILE A 224 5.40 -9.91 -8.85
CA ILE A 224 5.18 -9.30 -10.17
C ILE A 224 3.72 -9.47 -10.61
N GLN A 225 3.20 -10.69 -10.56
CA GLN A 225 1.81 -10.97 -10.88
C GLN A 225 0.85 -10.11 -10.04
N MET A 226 1.07 -10.05 -8.72
CA MET A 226 0.25 -9.27 -7.80
C MET A 226 0.31 -7.77 -8.07
N PHE A 227 1.49 -7.25 -8.43
CA PHE A 227 1.65 -5.86 -8.83
C PHE A 227 0.84 -5.53 -10.08
N TYR A 228 0.91 -6.37 -11.13
CA TYR A 228 0.14 -6.17 -12.35
C TYR A 228 -1.37 -6.21 -12.11
N PHE A 229 -1.86 -7.20 -11.37
CA PHE A 229 -3.29 -7.27 -11.03
C PHE A 229 -3.76 -6.04 -10.26
N THR A 230 -2.96 -5.56 -9.30
CA THR A 230 -3.28 -4.35 -8.54
C THR A 230 -3.40 -3.14 -9.44
N MET A 231 -2.43 -2.93 -10.34
CA MET A 231 -2.42 -1.77 -11.22
C MET A 231 -3.61 -1.77 -12.18
N ILE A 232 -3.90 -2.91 -12.81
CA ILE A 232 -5.07 -3.04 -13.69
C ILE A 232 -6.35 -2.73 -12.92
N LEU A 233 -6.50 -3.30 -11.73
CA LEU A 233 -7.70 -3.16 -10.93
C LEU A 233 -7.93 -1.73 -10.45
N VAL A 234 -6.87 -1.05 -9.97
CA VAL A 234 -6.93 0.36 -9.57
C VAL A 234 -7.32 1.24 -10.76
N LEU A 235 -6.76 1.00 -11.95
CA LEU A 235 -7.10 1.78 -13.15
C LEU A 235 -8.54 1.56 -13.61
N VAL A 236 -9.00 0.30 -13.66
CA VAL A 236 -10.37 -0.03 -14.03
C VAL A 236 -11.37 0.56 -13.03
N TYR A 237 -11.06 0.46 -11.73
CA TYR A 237 -11.93 1.03 -10.70
C TYR A 237 -11.94 2.56 -10.73
N ALA A 238 -10.79 3.20 -10.96
CA ALA A 238 -10.71 4.64 -11.19
C ALA A 238 -11.56 5.08 -12.39
N ALA A 239 -11.53 4.34 -13.50
CA ALA A 239 -12.37 4.61 -14.66
C ALA A 239 -13.87 4.46 -14.34
N ALA A 240 -14.26 3.44 -13.55
CA ALA A 240 -15.62 3.27 -13.10
C ALA A 240 -16.10 4.43 -12.20
N LEU A 241 -15.22 4.95 -11.33
CA LEU A 241 -15.50 6.13 -10.51
C LEU A 241 -15.64 7.40 -11.36
N ILE A 242 -14.80 7.59 -12.39
CA ILE A 242 -14.93 8.71 -13.33
C ILE A 242 -16.30 8.66 -14.01
N SER A 243 -16.71 7.50 -14.52
CA SER A 243 -18.03 7.32 -15.14
C SER A 243 -19.17 7.67 -14.18
N LEU A 244 -19.06 7.26 -12.91
CA LEU A 244 -20.01 7.62 -11.86
C LEU A 244 -20.05 9.13 -11.61
N PHE A 245 -18.90 9.80 -11.57
CA PHE A 245 -18.82 11.25 -11.35
C PHE A 245 -19.28 12.08 -12.55
N LEU A 246 -19.06 11.59 -13.77
CA LEU A 246 -19.55 12.19 -15.00
C LEU A 246 -21.09 12.09 -15.12
N ALA A 247 -21.68 10.99 -14.64
CA ALA A 247 -23.14 10.87 -14.58
C ALA A 247 -23.77 11.94 -13.66
N GLY A 248 -23.03 12.34 -12.62
CA GLY A 248 -23.46 13.37 -11.67
C GLY A 248 -24.63 12.95 -10.78
N GLY A 249 -25.17 13.90 -10.03
CA GLY A 249 -26.29 13.64 -9.13
C GLY A 249 -25.91 12.97 -7.80
N LYS A 250 -26.92 12.38 -7.15
CA LYS A 250 -26.79 11.78 -5.82
C LYS A 250 -26.14 10.41 -5.95
N ILE A 251 -25.03 10.22 -5.23
CA ILE A 251 -24.26 8.98 -5.24
C ILE A 251 -24.67 8.16 -4.02
N LEU A 252 -25.43 7.09 -4.28
CA LEU A 252 -25.93 6.19 -3.23
C LEU A 252 -25.05 4.96 -3.05
N GLN A 253 -24.32 4.55 -4.08
CA GLN A 253 -23.50 3.34 -4.08
C GLN A 253 -22.27 3.53 -4.98
N PHE A 254 -21.17 2.88 -4.61
CA PHE A 254 -19.97 2.82 -5.47
C PHE A 254 -20.07 1.71 -6.52
N PRO A 255 -19.26 1.79 -7.60
CA PRO A 255 -19.28 0.79 -8.66
C PRO A 255 -19.00 -0.61 -8.10
N ILE A 256 -19.86 -1.56 -8.48
CA ILE A 256 -19.71 -2.97 -8.12
C ILE A 256 -18.58 -3.57 -8.96
N ILE A 257 -17.73 -4.37 -8.33
CA ILE A 257 -16.71 -5.16 -9.02
C ILE A 257 -17.34 -6.50 -9.39
N ASP A 258 -17.27 -6.85 -10.67
CA ASP A 258 -17.82 -8.11 -11.17
C ASP A 258 -17.24 -9.33 -10.44
N SER A 259 -18.07 -10.34 -10.24
CA SER A 259 -17.71 -11.55 -9.48
C SER A 259 -16.53 -12.30 -10.10
N GLY A 260 -16.36 -12.28 -11.42
CA GLY A 260 -15.22 -12.90 -12.10
C GLY A 260 -13.90 -12.23 -11.74
N MET A 261 -13.89 -10.90 -11.59
CA MET A 261 -12.71 -10.15 -11.18
C MET A 261 -12.36 -10.41 -9.71
N ALA A 262 -13.36 -10.50 -8.83
CA ALA A 262 -13.17 -10.87 -7.42
C ALA A 262 -12.58 -12.28 -7.26
N VAL A 263 -13.01 -13.25 -8.08
CA VAL A 263 -12.48 -14.62 -8.10
C VAL A 263 -11.02 -14.66 -8.57
N LEU A 264 -10.69 -13.97 -9.65
CA LEU A 264 -9.30 -13.88 -10.15
C LEU A 264 -8.34 -13.30 -9.10
N LEU A 265 -8.81 -12.32 -8.32
CA LEU A 265 -8.06 -11.75 -7.19
C LEU A 265 -7.84 -12.76 -6.06
N GLY A 266 -8.88 -13.50 -5.68
CA GLY A 266 -8.79 -14.54 -4.65
C GLY A 266 -7.77 -15.62 -5.02
N ILE A 267 -7.80 -16.09 -6.27
CA ILE A 267 -6.86 -17.10 -6.79
C ILE A 267 -5.43 -16.56 -6.80
N SER A 268 -5.22 -15.30 -7.22
CA SER A 268 -3.88 -14.69 -7.25
C SER A 268 -3.28 -14.52 -5.84
N HIS A 269 -4.10 -14.17 -4.83
CA HIS A 269 -3.67 -14.08 -3.42
C HIS A 269 -3.34 -15.43 -2.79
N ALA A 270 -4.18 -16.44 -3.03
CA ALA A 270 -3.96 -17.78 -2.53
C ALA A 270 -2.65 -18.38 -3.06
N GLY A 271 -2.37 -18.22 -4.37
CA GLY A 271 -1.13 -18.68 -4.98
C GLY A 271 0.12 -18.00 -4.42
N TYR A 272 0.04 -16.69 -4.13
CA TYR A 272 1.16 -15.95 -3.53
C TYR A 272 1.48 -16.42 -2.11
N LEU A 273 0.46 -16.60 -1.26
CA LEU A 273 0.64 -17.04 0.12
C LEU A 273 1.21 -18.46 0.19
N ALA A 274 0.71 -19.38 -0.65
CA ALA A 274 1.23 -20.74 -0.75
C ALA A 274 2.72 -20.77 -1.14
N LYS A 275 3.11 -19.98 -2.15
CA LYS A 275 4.53 -19.86 -2.56
C LYS A 275 5.41 -19.28 -1.45
N LYS A 276 4.89 -18.28 -0.72
CA LYS A 276 5.63 -17.61 0.35
C LYS A 276 5.95 -18.56 1.50
N ASP A 277 5.00 -19.39 1.88
CA ASP A 277 5.17 -20.37 2.95
C ASP A 277 6.27 -21.39 2.61
N ILE A 278 6.23 -21.94 1.39
CA ILE A 278 7.23 -22.88 0.87
C ILE A 278 8.63 -22.24 0.82
N SER A 279 8.73 -20.98 0.38
CA SER A 279 10.03 -20.31 0.23
C SER A 279 10.78 -20.05 1.55
N GLY A 280 10.10 -20.13 2.70
CA GLY A 280 10.70 -19.99 4.02
C GLY A 280 11.02 -21.32 4.71
N VAL A 281 10.72 -22.47 4.11
CA VAL A 281 11.09 -23.78 4.65
C VAL A 281 12.58 -24.00 4.34
N PRO A 282 13.44 -24.31 5.34
CA PRO A 282 14.82 -24.71 5.07
C PRO A 282 14.77 -25.93 4.14
N GLY A 283 15.41 -25.83 2.97
CA GLY A 283 15.40 -26.91 1.98
C GLY A 283 15.75 -28.25 2.63
N THR A 284 14.85 -29.22 2.44
CA THR A 284 15.16 -30.65 2.51
C THR A 284 16.23 -30.99 1.50
#